data_AF-A0A9D5EL83-F1
#
_entry.id   AF-A0A9D5EL83-F1
#
_cell.length_a   1.000
_cell.length_b   1.000
_cell.length_c   1.000
_cell.angle_alpha   90.00
_cell.angle_beta   90.00
_cell.angle_gamma   90.00
#
_symmetry.space_group_name_H-M   'P 1'
#
loop_
_entity.id
_entity.type
_entity.pdbx_description
1 polymer ?
#
loop_
_entity_poly.entity_id
_entity_poly.type
_entity_poly.pdbx_seq_one_letter_code
_entity_poly.pdbx_strand_id
1 'polypeptide(L)'
;QAVALTDSAIESALARTETSLTAFDAATRRAAAASEDDFWKRRHTLGREWAAEQKVAAVPPGQPHPIDAFLKSKIDQALAAAARTPVEEARHFHSKILPILSTNCFRCHGEKENGGLRLNSREGALRAGDSEMPAVVAGKPAESELLRRIRSGDEGERMPPSGTPLKAEEVTLLEEWIAAGAKWPSPPLSAEEVAASPVISDEAFLRRAWLDTVGVPASEAEAKAFLAEKSPDKREKLLERLLADERWADHQVSYWQDVLAENPNMLKPSLNNTGPFRWFLYESFADNKPFDRLVTELILMRGSEREGGSAGFGLAADNDAPYAAKGNIIATAFLGIELQCARCHDSPFHSTTQKDLYSLAALLERKTVTVPATSTVPAAFFEKKARESLIKVTLQPKE
;
A
#
# COMPACT_ATOMS: atom_id res chain seq x y z
N GLN A 1 -7.84 52.90 -10.01
CA GLN A 1 -7.61 53.50 -11.35
C GLN A 1 -8.53 52.81 -12.33
N ALA A 2 -9.15 53.53 -13.26
CA ALA A 2 -9.94 52.92 -14.32
C ALA A 2 -9.02 52.06 -15.21
N VAL A 3 -9.41 50.81 -15.47
CA VAL A 3 -8.70 49.90 -16.38
C VAL A 3 -9.17 50.21 -17.80
N ALA A 4 -8.24 50.38 -18.74
CA ALA A 4 -8.59 50.55 -20.14
C ALA A 4 -9.28 49.29 -20.68
N LEU A 5 -10.34 49.44 -21.48
CA LEU A 5 -11.10 48.33 -22.06
C LEU A 5 -10.37 47.74 -23.28
N THR A 6 -9.18 47.20 -23.06
CA THR A 6 -8.37 46.47 -24.04
C THR A 6 -7.97 45.13 -23.45
N ASP A 7 -7.86 44.08 -24.26
CA ASP A 7 -7.55 42.72 -23.80
C ASP A 7 -6.30 42.68 -22.91
N SER A 8 -5.18 43.26 -23.37
CA SER A 8 -3.93 43.29 -22.58
C SER A 8 -4.08 43.95 -21.20
N ALA A 9 -4.83 45.05 -21.12
CA ALA A 9 -5.06 45.75 -19.85
C ALA A 9 -6.02 44.99 -18.93
N ILE A 10 -7.06 44.36 -19.50
CA ILE A 10 -8.02 43.53 -18.79
C ILE A 10 -7.34 42.26 -18.28
N GLU A 11 -6.64 41.50 -19.11
CA GLU A 11 -5.91 40.28 -18.75
C GLU A 11 -4.88 40.56 -17.66
N SER A 12 -4.11 41.64 -17.79
CA SER A 12 -3.16 42.03 -16.75
C SER A 12 -3.84 42.40 -15.43
N ALA A 13 -5.02 43.03 -15.48
CA ALA A 13 -5.79 43.37 -14.29
C ALA A 13 -6.43 42.12 -13.65
N LEU A 14 -6.94 41.19 -14.45
CA LEU A 14 -7.46 39.91 -14.00
C LEU A 14 -6.36 39.09 -13.32
N ALA A 15 -5.19 38.93 -13.95
CA ALA A 15 -4.06 38.20 -13.38
C ALA A 15 -3.61 38.77 -12.02
N ARG A 16 -3.54 40.11 -11.90
CA ARG A 16 -3.24 40.76 -10.61
C ARG A 16 -4.33 40.52 -9.57
N THR A 17 -5.60 40.54 -9.98
CA THR A 17 -6.74 40.33 -9.07
C THR A 17 -6.77 38.90 -8.57
N GLU A 18 -6.61 37.92 -9.47
CA GLU A 18 -6.51 36.50 -9.16
C GLU A 18 -5.34 36.23 -8.22
N THR A 19 -4.14 36.74 -8.53
CA THR A 19 -2.96 36.62 -7.65
C THR A 19 -3.25 37.19 -6.25
N SER A 20 -3.91 38.35 -6.17
CA SER A 20 -4.25 38.97 -4.89
C SER A 20 -5.27 38.17 -4.10
N LEU A 21 -6.27 37.58 -4.76
CA LEU A 21 -7.28 36.74 -4.11
C LEU A 21 -6.67 35.43 -3.60
N THR A 22 -5.87 34.76 -4.43
CA THR A 22 -5.15 33.53 -4.04
C THR A 22 -4.21 33.78 -2.86
N ALA A 23 -3.47 34.89 -2.87
CA ALA A 23 -2.60 35.25 -1.75
C ALA A 23 -3.39 35.55 -0.46
N PHE A 24 -4.53 36.24 -0.58
CA PHE A 24 -5.41 36.53 0.56
C PHE A 24 -6.00 35.25 1.16
N ASP A 25 -6.49 34.35 0.31
CA ASP A 25 -7.05 33.07 0.73
C ASP A 25 -5.99 32.19 1.42
N ALA A 26 -4.82 32.01 0.78
CA ALA A 26 -3.70 31.28 1.35
C ALA A 26 -3.25 31.85 2.71
N ALA A 27 -3.16 33.18 2.83
CA ALA A 27 -2.80 33.81 4.10
C ALA A 27 -3.86 33.57 5.19
N THR A 28 -5.14 33.70 4.84
CA THR A 28 -6.26 33.50 5.77
C THR A 28 -6.30 32.04 6.26
N ARG A 29 -6.20 31.10 5.31
CA ARG A 29 -6.22 29.67 5.59
C ARG A 29 -4.99 29.22 6.40
N ARG A 30 -3.79 29.72 6.11
CA ARG A 30 -2.57 29.46 6.92
C ARG A 30 -2.69 30.05 8.32
N ALA A 31 -3.25 31.25 8.47
CA ALA A 31 -3.49 31.84 9.79
C ALA A 31 -4.49 31.02 10.62
N ALA A 32 -5.57 30.54 10.00
CA ALA A 32 -6.52 29.62 10.65
C ALA A 32 -5.87 28.27 10.98
N ALA A 33 -5.00 27.74 10.12
CA ALA A 33 -4.29 26.49 10.39
C ALA A 33 -3.29 26.62 11.57
N ALA A 34 -2.66 27.79 11.70
CA ALA A 34 -1.68 28.10 12.75
C ALA A 34 -2.31 28.24 14.14
N SER A 35 -3.62 28.50 14.25
CA SER A 35 -4.29 28.53 15.55
C SER A 35 -4.32 27.17 16.24
N GLU A 36 -4.09 26.08 15.50
CA GLU A 36 -4.03 24.70 16.00
C GLU A 36 -2.60 24.18 16.16
N ASP A 37 -1.58 24.99 15.91
CA ASP A 37 -0.18 24.54 15.91
C ASP A 37 0.26 23.95 17.25
N ASP A 38 -0.21 24.51 18.37
CA ASP A 38 0.15 24.04 19.70
C ASP A 38 -0.38 22.62 19.96
N PHE A 39 -1.59 22.31 19.48
CA PHE A 39 -2.13 20.96 19.53
C PHE A 39 -1.25 19.98 18.74
N TRP A 40 -0.88 20.34 17.50
CA TRP A 40 -0.08 19.48 16.63
C TRP A 40 1.36 19.30 17.15
N LYS A 41 2.01 20.38 17.61
CA LYS A 41 3.33 20.32 18.24
C LYS A 41 3.32 19.39 19.45
N ARG A 42 2.29 19.48 20.31
CA ARG A 42 2.13 18.58 21.46
C ARG A 42 1.97 17.13 21.01
N ARG A 43 1.13 16.86 20.02
CA ARG A 43 0.94 15.52 19.45
C ARG A 43 2.24 14.94 18.90
N HIS A 44 3.02 15.74 18.17
CA HIS A 44 4.32 15.32 17.64
C HIS A 44 5.34 15.05 18.74
N THR A 45 5.33 15.83 19.82
CA THR A 45 6.17 15.55 21.00
C THR A 45 5.82 14.22 21.65
N LEU A 46 4.53 13.98 21.92
CA LEU A 46 4.07 12.70 22.46
C LEU A 46 4.44 11.52 21.54
N GLY A 47 4.33 11.69 20.23
CA GLY A 47 4.76 10.69 19.26
C GLY A 47 6.26 10.38 19.32
N ARG A 48 7.11 11.41 19.47
CA ARG A 48 8.56 11.23 19.65
C ARG A 48 8.91 10.56 20.98
N GLU A 49 8.24 10.93 22.06
CA GLU A 49 8.41 10.31 23.38
C GLU A 49 8.04 8.83 23.34
N TRP A 50 6.86 8.50 22.81
CA TRP A 50 6.43 7.12 22.63
C TRP A 50 7.40 6.32 21.76
N ALA A 51 7.89 6.91 20.66
CA ALA A 51 8.84 6.25 19.76
C ALA A 51 10.20 6.00 20.45
N ALA A 52 10.66 6.90 21.32
CA ALA A 52 11.90 6.74 22.07
C ALA A 52 11.80 5.63 23.15
N GLU A 53 10.60 5.36 23.66
CA GLU A 53 10.34 4.24 24.57
C GLU A 53 10.28 2.89 23.86
N GLN A 54 10.06 2.88 22.53
CA GLN A 54 10.02 1.64 21.78
C GLN A 54 11.42 1.03 21.62
N LYS A 55 11.54 -0.28 21.84
CA LYS A 55 12.77 -1.02 21.55
C LYS A 55 12.95 -1.14 20.04
N VAL A 56 13.64 -0.18 19.44
CA VAL A 56 14.05 -0.22 18.03
C VAL A 56 15.43 -0.84 17.86
N ALA A 57 15.67 -1.47 16.71
CA ALA A 57 16.98 -2.00 16.38
C ALA A 57 18.02 -0.86 16.33
N ALA A 58 19.21 -1.10 16.88
CA ALA A 58 20.31 -0.15 16.78
C ALA A 58 20.69 0.08 15.30
N VAL A 59 20.94 1.34 14.94
CA VAL A 59 21.39 1.71 13.60
C VAL A 59 22.75 1.04 13.35
N PRO A 60 22.89 0.22 12.27
CA PRO A 60 24.18 -0.35 11.92
C PRO A 60 25.23 0.74 11.69
N PRO A 61 26.50 0.51 12.05
CA PRO A 61 27.56 1.48 11.77
C PRO A 61 27.97 1.45 10.28
N GLY A 62 28.75 2.46 9.87
CA GLY A 62 29.48 2.41 8.58
C GLY A 62 28.81 3.12 7.40
N GLN A 63 27.72 3.83 7.61
CA GLN A 63 27.14 4.77 6.63
C GLN A 63 26.77 6.10 7.31
N PRO A 64 26.87 7.25 6.60
CA PRO A 64 26.49 8.55 7.16
C PRO A 64 24.99 8.65 7.44
N HIS A 65 24.16 8.09 6.56
CA HIS A 65 22.71 8.14 6.68
C HIS A 65 22.17 6.84 7.32
N PRO A 66 21.29 6.91 8.34
CA PRO A 66 20.79 5.73 9.02
C PRO A 66 20.09 4.72 8.10
N ILE A 67 19.31 5.20 7.13
CA ILE A 67 18.61 4.32 6.18
C ILE A 67 19.61 3.53 5.34
N ASP A 68 20.67 4.19 4.84
CA ASP A 68 21.69 3.54 4.03
C ASP A 68 22.45 2.49 4.85
N ALA A 69 22.66 2.75 6.14
CA ALA A 69 23.26 1.79 7.05
C ALA A 69 22.40 0.53 7.21
N PHE A 70 21.09 0.69 7.38
CA PHE A 70 20.14 -0.42 7.44
C PHE A 70 20.07 -1.18 6.11
N LEU A 71 19.97 -0.49 4.98
CA LEU A 71 19.93 -1.11 3.66
C LEU A 71 21.19 -1.92 3.38
N LYS A 72 22.37 -1.34 3.64
CA LYS A 72 23.64 -2.04 3.49
C LYS A 72 23.72 -3.28 4.38
N SER A 73 23.38 -3.16 5.67
CA SER A 73 23.39 -4.29 6.59
C SER A 73 22.45 -5.42 6.14
N LYS A 74 21.25 -5.08 5.64
CA LYS A 74 20.31 -6.07 5.08
C LYS A 74 20.85 -6.75 3.82
N ILE A 75 21.47 -5.99 2.90
CA ILE A 75 22.09 -6.54 1.69
C ILE A 75 23.24 -7.48 2.06
N ASP A 76 24.13 -7.06 2.97
CA ASP A 76 25.26 -7.89 3.42
C ASP A 76 24.77 -9.20 4.07
N GLN A 77 23.72 -9.13 4.89
CA GLN A 77 23.10 -10.32 5.49
C GLN A 77 22.48 -11.24 4.43
N ALA A 78 21.77 -10.67 3.45
CA ALA A 78 21.17 -11.44 2.36
C ALA A 78 22.24 -12.15 1.50
N LEU A 79 23.32 -11.44 1.16
CA LEU A 79 24.46 -12.01 0.43
C LEU A 79 25.15 -13.12 1.25
N ALA A 80 25.39 -12.88 2.55
CA ALA A 80 25.98 -13.87 3.43
C ALA A 80 25.09 -15.12 3.60
N ALA A 81 23.76 -14.95 3.59
CA ALA A 81 22.81 -16.06 3.64
C ALA A 81 22.77 -16.83 2.31
N ALA A 82 22.75 -16.13 1.17
CA ALA A 82 22.82 -16.74 -0.16
C ALA A 82 24.09 -17.56 -0.37
N ALA A 83 25.23 -17.09 0.15
CA ALA A 83 26.53 -17.78 0.06
C ALA A 83 26.59 -19.12 0.83
N ARG A 84 25.63 -19.40 1.73
CA ARG A 84 25.61 -20.66 2.53
C ARG A 84 25.05 -21.86 1.78
N THR A 85 24.34 -21.64 0.67
CA THR A 85 23.72 -22.71 -0.12
C THR A 85 24.33 -22.75 -1.52
N PRO A 86 24.57 -23.94 -2.09
CA PRO A 86 24.91 -24.06 -3.50
C PRO A 86 23.89 -23.34 -4.41
N VAL A 87 24.39 -22.53 -5.36
CA VAL A 87 23.56 -21.69 -6.23
C VAL A 87 22.53 -22.50 -7.01
N GLU A 88 22.89 -23.68 -7.52
CA GLU A 88 21.95 -24.53 -8.26
C GLU A 88 20.82 -25.08 -7.38
N GLU A 89 21.12 -25.42 -6.12
CA GLU A 89 20.10 -25.87 -5.15
C GLU A 89 19.11 -24.73 -4.84
N ALA A 90 19.63 -23.52 -4.60
CA ALA A 90 18.81 -22.33 -4.38
C ALA A 90 17.97 -21.98 -5.62
N ARG A 91 18.57 -21.98 -6.81
CA ARG A 91 17.88 -21.70 -8.07
C ARG A 91 16.78 -22.72 -8.34
N HIS A 92 17.04 -24.01 -8.11
CA HIS A 92 16.03 -25.05 -8.25
C HIS A 92 14.84 -24.80 -7.33
N PHE A 93 15.08 -24.54 -6.03
CA PHE A 93 14.00 -24.25 -5.09
C PHE A 93 13.18 -23.03 -5.51
N HIS A 94 13.83 -21.88 -5.77
CA HIS A 94 13.14 -20.61 -6.06
C HIS A 94 12.44 -20.59 -7.43
N SER A 95 12.89 -21.39 -8.39
CA SER A 95 12.29 -21.44 -9.74
C SER A 95 11.31 -22.59 -9.98
N LYS A 96 11.38 -23.67 -9.17
CA LYS A 96 10.55 -24.88 -9.35
C LYS A 96 9.62 -25.14 -8.18
N ILE A 97 10.14 -25.11 -6.95
CA ILE A 97 9.39 -25.52 -5.76
C ILE A 97 8.56 -24.38 -5.17
N LEU A 98 9.21 -23.23 -4.92
CA LEU A 98 8.55 -22.08 -4.31
C LEU A 98 7.34 -21.58 -5.11
N PRO A 99 7.37 -21.51 -6.47
CA PRO A 99 6.19 -21.11 -7.24
C PRO A 99 4.99 -22.06 -7.05
N ILE A 100 5.23 -23.37 -6.96
CA ILE A 100 4.16 -24.35 -6.71
C ILE A 100 3.52 -24.06 -5.34
N LEU A 101 4.33 -23.88 -4.30
CA LEU A 101 3.85 -23.59 -2.96
C LEU A 101 3.15 -22.23 -2.87
N SER A 102 3.71 -21.18 -3.48
CA SER A 102 3.13 -19.84 -3.43
C SER A 102 1.80 -19.74 -4.15
N THR A 103 1.70 -20.39 -5.32
CA THR A 103 0.50 -20.33 -6.15
C THR A 103 -0.61 -21.23 -5.61
N ASN A 104 -0.27 -22.43 -5.12
CA ASN A 104 -1.27 -23.43 -4.77
C ASN A 104 -1.56 -23.53 -3.26
N CYS A 105 -0.65 -23.05 -2.40
CA CYS A 105 -0.73 -23.29 -0.95
C CYS A 105 -0.83 -22.01 -0.10
N PHE A 106 0.00 -20.99 -0.36
CA PHE A 106 0.14 -19.84 0.56
C PHE A 106 -1.13 -19.03 0.75
N ARG A 107 -2.01 -19.05 -0.26
CA ARG A 107 -3.30 -18.39 -0.21
C ARG A 107 -4.16 -18.81 1.00
N CYS A 108 -4.04 -20.05 1.46
CA CYS A 108 -4.78 -20.58 2.61
C CYS A 108 -3.89 -21.01 3.78
N HIS A 109 -2.60 -21.27 3.52
CA HIS A 109 -1.61 -21.76 4.48
C HIS A 109 -0.37 -20.86 4.48
N GLY A 110 -0.56 -19.54 4.56
CA GLY A 110 0.51 -18.54 4.46
C GLY A 110 0.36 -17.48 5.53
N GLU A 111 -0.39 -16.42 5.24
CA GLU A 111 -0.82 -15.45 6.26
C GLU A 111 -1.96 -16.00 7.10
N LYS A 112 -2.94 -16.65 6.46
CA LYS A 112 -3.90 -17.53 7.13
C LYS A 112 -3.28 -18.88 7.42
N GLU A 113 -3.68 -19.46 8.55
CA GLU A 113 -3.25 -20.78 9.01
C GLU A 113 -4.45 -21.73 9.01
N ASN A 114 -5.10 -21.93 7.85
CA ASN A 114 -6.24 -22.85 7.77
C ASN A 114 -5.79 -24.26 8.16
N GLY A 115 -6.52 -24.90 9.08
CA GLY A 115 -6.13 -26.19 9.63
C GLY A 115 -4.86 -26.13 10.49
N GLY A 116 -4.58 -24.97 11.12
CA GLY A 116 -3.38 -24.77 11.95
C GLY A 116 -2.06 -24.82 11.18
N LEU A 117 -2.10 -24.75 9.84
CA LEU A 117 -0.97 -25.05 8.96
C LEU A 117 -0.40 -23.79 8.29
N ARG A 118 0.92 -23.68 8.30
CA ARG A 118 1.69 -22.63 7.60
C ARG A 118 2.74 -23.24 6.67
N LEU A 119 2.69 -22.90 5.39
CA LEU A 119 3.56 -23.44 4.33
C LEU A 119 4.50 -22.40 3.72
N ASN A 120 4.36 -21.10 4.05
CA ASN A 120 5.24 -20.03 3.55
C ASN A 120 6.59 -19.91 4.27
N SER A 121 6.93 -20.90 5.10
CA SER A 121 8.25 -21.03 5.72
C SER A 121 8.56 -22.50 5.98
N ARG A 122 9.85 -22.83 6.02
CA ARG A 122 10.29 -24.19 6.37
C ARG A 122 9.84 -24.59 7.76
N GLU A 123 10.01 -23.71 8.74
CA GLU A 123 9.65 -24.01 10.13
C GLU A 123 8.16 -24.29 10.26
N GLY A 124 7.30 -23.48 9.62
CA GLY A 124 5.87 -23.73 9.57
C GLY A 124 5.54 -25.08 8.91
N ALA A 125 6.17 -25.40 7.77
CA ALA A 125 5.87 -26.63 7.03
C ALA A 125 6.26 -27.91 7.79
N LEU A 126 7.25 -27.83 8.68
CA LEU A 126 7.70 -28.94 9.51
C LEU A 126 6.88 -29.10 10.81
N ARG A 127 6.02 -28.14 11.16
CA ARG A 127 5.11 -28.24 12.30
C ARG A 127 3.85 -29.00 11.92
N ALA A 128 3.22 -29.63 12.92
CA ALA A 128 1.90 -30.19 12.78
C ALA A 128 0.83 -29.08 12.74
N GLY A 129 -0.18 -29.28 11.91
CA GLY A 129 -1.43 -28.52 11.97
C GLY A 129 -2.47 -29.26 12.82
N ASP A 130 -3.75 -28.96 12.58
CA ASP A 130 -4.88 -29.60 13.24
C ASP A 130 -5.01 -31.10 12.91
N SER A 131 -4.31 -31.57 11.87
CA SER A 131 -4.18 -33.01 11.57
C SER A 131 -3.26 -33.75 12.54
N GLU A 132 -2.60 -33.05 13.47
CA GLU A 132 -1.58 -33.55 14.41
C GLU A 132 -0.32 -34.14 13.74
N MET A 133 -0.33 -34.25 12.41
CA MET A 133 0.78 -34.68 11.56
C MET A 133 1.49 -33.47 10.93
N PRO A 134 2.84 -33.47 10.84
CA PRO A 134 3.58 -32.47 10.07
C PRO A 134 3.18 -32.48 8.60
N ALA A 135 3.03 -31.29 7.99
CA ALA A 135 2.79 -31.21 6.56
C ALA A 135 3.97 -31.77 5.77
N VAL A 136 5.20 -31.49 6.21
CA VAL A 136 6.43 -32.00 5.62
C VAL A 136 7.27 -32.68 6.69
N VAL A 137 7.68 -33.93 6.41
CA VAL A 137 8.69 -34.65 7.18
C VAL A 137 9.95 -34.71 6.32
N ALA A 138 10.97 -33.93 6.69
CA ALA A 138 12.20 -33.81 5.92
C ALA A 138 12.87 -35.17 5.68
N GLY A 139 13.14 -35.49 4.41
CA GLY A 139 13.73 -36.75 3.98
C GLY A 139 12.74 -37.93 3.88
N LYS A 140 11.46 -37.73 4.23
CA LYS A 140 10.47 -38.79 4.29
C LYS A 140 9.16 -38.41 3.58
N PRO A 141 9.14 -38.48 2.24
CA PRO A 141 7.95 -38.18 1.44
C PRO A 141 6.71 -38.97 1.86
N ALA A 142 6.86 -40.27 2.12
CA ALA A 142 5.74 -41.14 2.50
C ALA A 142 5.11 -40.80 3.87
N GLU A 143 5.86 -40.16 4.76
CA GLU A 143 5.36 -39.72 6.08
C GLU A 143 4.83 -38.26 6.05
N SER A 144 4.90 -37.58 4.89
CA SER A 144 4.53 -36.17 4.76
C SER A 144 3.05 -36.01 4.37
N GLU A 145 2.26 -35.40 5.27
CA GLU A 145 0.82 -35.21 5.06
C GLU A 145 0.51 -34.38 3.81
N LEU A 146 1.40 -33.45 3.44
CA LEU A 146 1.28 -32.65 2.22
C LEU A 146 1.12 -33.54 0.98
N LEU A 147 1.97 -34.56 0.80
CA LEU A 147 1.92 -35.44 -0.36
C LEU A 147 0.67 -36.32 -0.35
N ARG A 148 0.26 -36.81 0.83
CA ARG A 148 -0.98 -37.58 0.99
C ARG A 148 -2.20 -36.76 0.54
N ARG A 149 -2.28 -35.51 0.98
CA ARG A 149 -3.39 -34.59 0.66
C ARG A 149 -3.45 -34.19 -0.80
N ILE A 150 -2.32 -33.86 -1.44
CA ILE A 150 -2.33 -33.45 -2.85
C ILE A 150 -2.54 -34.64 -3.82
N ARG A 151 -2.25 -35.87 -3.39
CA ARG A 151 -2.47 -37.11 -4.16
C ARG A 151 -3.85 -37.72 -3.95
N SER A 152 -4.60 -37.28 -2.94
CA SER A 152 -5.90 -37.87 -2.61
C SER A 152 -6.89 -37.68 -3.75
N GLY A 153 -7.60 -38.76 -4.12
CA GLY A 153 -8.74 -38.70 -5.03
C GLY A 153 -10.05 -38.30 -4.35
N ASP A 154 -10.07 -38.27 -3.01
CA ASP A 154 -11.23 -37.83 -2.23
C ASP A 154 -11.29 -36.30 -2.20
N GLU A 155 -12.32 -35.73 -2.82
CA GLU A 155 -12.54 -34.27 -2.86
C GLU A 155 -12.68 -33.63 -1.47
N GLY A 156 -13.12 -34.38 -0.46
CA GLY A 156 -13.24 -33.90 0.91
C GLY A 156 -11.88 -33.66 1.59
N GLU A 157 -10.87 -34.44 1.21
CA GLU A 157 -9.53 -34.37 1.80
C GLU A 157 -8.48 -33.72 0.89
N ARG A 158 -8.71 -33.74 -0.42
CA ARG A 158 -7.75 -33.29 -1.43
C ARG A 158 -7.37 -31.83 -1.24
N MET A 159 -6.09 -31.55 -1.45
CA MET A 159 -5.57 -30.18 -1.54
C MET A 159 -5.07 -29.89 -2.96
N PRO A 160 -5.34 -28.71 -3.53
CA PRO A 160 -6.19 -27.63 -2.99
C PRO A 160 -7.69 -28.01 -2.91
N PRO A 161 -8.48 -27.43 -1.98
CA PRO A 161 -9.91 -27.72 -1.79
C PRO A 161 -10.77 -27.45 -3.02
N SER A 162 -10.36 -26.48 -3.81
CA SER A 162 -11.08 -25.99 -4.97
C SER A 162 -10.07 -25.61 -6.04
N GLY A 163 -10.49 -25.74 -7.30
CA GLY A 163 -9.62 -25.56 -8.44
C GLY A 163 -8.97 -26.86 -8.92
N THR A 164 -8.07 -26.71 -9.89
CA THR A 164 -7.41 -27.82 -10.56
C THR A 164 -6.44 -28.51 -9.59
N PRO A 165 -6.44 -29.86 -9.53
CA PRO A 165 -5.37 -30.59 -8.85
C PRO A 165 -3.99 -30.16 -9.36
N LEU A 166 -2.97 -30.31 -8.52
CA LEU A 166 -1.58 -30.15 -8.97
C LEU A 166 -1.30 -31.13 -10.11
N LYS A 167 -0.49 -30.68 -11.07
CA LYS A 167 -0.03 -31.54 -12.16
C LYS A 167 0.89 -32.62 -11.61
N ALA A 168 0.95 -33.77 -12.28
CA ALA A 168 1.80 -34.88 -11.85
C ALA A 168 3.26 -34.45 -11.69
N GLU A 169 3.76 -33.60 -12.60
CA GLU A 169 5.12 -33.07 -12.57
C GLU A 169 5.36 -32.19 -11.33
N GLU A 170 4.37 -31.39 -10.92
CA GLU A 170 4.45 -30.55 -9.71
C GLU A 170 4.49 -31.42 -8.46
N VAL A 171 3.69 -32.49 -8.41
CA VAL A 171 3.69 -33.45 -7.31
C VAL A 171 5.04 -34.17 -7.21
N THR A 172 5.63 -34.58 -8.33
CA THR A 172 6.98 -35.19 -8.38
C THR A 172 8.05 -34.24 -7.87
N LEU A 173 8.03 -32.97 -8.30
CA LEU A 173 8.99 -31.96 -7.83
C LEU A 173 8.92 -31.77 -6.30
N LEU A 174 7.71 -31.72 -5.74
CA LEU A 174 7.52 -31.62 -4.29
C LEU A 174 8.00 -32.88 -3.56
N GLU A 175 7.78 -34.07 -4.11
CA GLU A 175 8.28 -35.32 -3.54
C GLU A 175 9.81 -35.37 -3.51
N GLU A 176 10.47 -35.02 -4.62
CA GLU A 176 11.93 -34.94 -4.71
C GLU A 176 12.51 -33.93 -3.73
N TRP A 177 11.88 -32.75 -3.62
CA TRP A 177 12.27 -31.72 -2.66
C TRP A 177 12.16 -32.19 -1.21
N ILE A 178 11.08 -32.89 -0.85
CA ILE A 178 10.91 -33.46 0.49
C ILE A 178 11.95 -34.56 0.74
N ALA A 179 12.20 -35.43 -0.23
CA ALA A 179 13.23 -36.47 -0.15
C ALA A 179 14.63 -35.88 0.05
N ALA A 180 14.92 -34.73 -0.57
CA ALA A 180 16.16 -33.98 -0.40
C ALA A 180 16.26 -33.19 0.92
N GLY A 181 15.33 -33.39 1.86
CA GLY A 181 15.35 -32.80 3.20
C GLY A 181 14.54 -31.52 3.36
N ALA A 182 13.68 -31.20 2.38
CA ALA A 182 12.81 -30.02 2.38
C ALA A 182 13.57 -28.73 2.72
N LYS A 183 14.71 -28.53 2.07
CA LYS A 183 15.56 -27.36 2.30
C LYS A 183 14.88 -26.10 1.75
N TRP A 184 15.02 -25.00 2.46
CA TRP A 184 14.44 -23.70 2.08
C TRP A 184 15.55 -22.66 2.02
N PRO A 185 16.39 -22.71 0.98
CA PRO A 185 17.54 -21.83 0.88
C PRO A 185 17.13 -20.38 0.64
N SER A 186 17.99 -19.44 1.04
CA SER A 186 17.85 -18.04 0.64
C SER A 186 17.87 -17.90 -0.88
N PRO A 187 17.23 -16.85 -1.44
CA PRO A 187 17.30 -16.58 -2.87
C PRO A 187 18.76 -16.55 -3.36
N PRO A 188 19.07 -17.14 -4.54
CA PRO A 188 20.41 -17.03 -5.11
C PRO A 188 20.63 -15.57 -5.50
N LEU A 189 21.41 -14.85 -4.68
CA LEU A 189 21.72 -13.44 -4.88
C LEU A 189 23.23 -13.27 -5.06
N SER A 190 23.62 -12.55 -6.11
CA SER A 190 24.99 -12.11 -6.33
C SER A 190 25.18 -10.66 -5.90
N ALA A 191 26.43 -10.28 -5.62
CA ALA A 191 26.77 -8.89 -5.29
C ALA A 191 26.50 -7.92 -6.46
N GLU A 192 26.54 -8.42 -7.70
CA GLU A 192 26.25 -7.64 -8.91
C GLU A 192 24.75 -7.31 -9.03
N GLU A 193 23.88 -8.29 -8.75
CA GLU A 193 22.41 -8.09 -8.80
C GLU A 193 21.88 -7.09 -7.77
N VAL A 194 22.61 -6.90 -6.67
CA VAL A 194 22.24 -5.97 -5.58
C VAL A 194 23.15 -4.74 -5.52
N ALA A 195 23.99 -4.54 -6.54
CA ALA A 195 24.86 -3.38 -6.61
C ALA A 195 24.03 -2.08 -6.75
N ALA A 196 24.55 -0.99 -6.20
CA ALA A 196 23.92 0.31 -6.33
C ALA A 196 23.85 0.72 -7.80
N SER A 197 22.71 1.28 -8.21
CA SER A 197 22.55 1.85 -9.56
C SER A 197 23.63 2.91 -9.82
N PRO A 198 24.23 2.94 -11.02
CA PRO A 198 25.22 3.94 -11.36
C PRO A 198 24.60 5.35 -11.32
N VAL A 199 25.42 6.34 -10.97
CA VAL A 199 25.01 7.75 -10.99
C VAL A 199 24.70 8.14 -12.44
N ILE A 200 23.48 8.63 -12.67
CA ILE A 200 23.00 9.04 -13.99
C ILE A 200 23.56 10.41 -14.40
N SER A 201 23.53 10.70 -15.70
CA SER A 201 23.94 12.01 -16.25
C SER A 201 23.05 13.15 -15.76
N ASP A 202 23.52 14.38 -15.92
CA ASP A 202 22.75 15.57 -15.52
C ASP A 202 21.47 15.76 -16.33
N GLU A 203 21.47 15.40 -17.62
CA GLU A 203 20.27 15.45 -18.47
C GLU A 203 19.20 14.47 -17.98
N ALA A 204 19.61 13.25 -17.65
CA ALA A 204 18.73 12.23 -17.11
C ALA A 204 18.21 12.62 -15.72
N PHE A 205 19.09 13.15 -14.87
CA PHE A 205 18.72 13.65 -13.55
C PHE A 205 17.72 14.80 -13.64
N LEU A 206 18.00 15.81 -14.46
CA LEU A 206 17.12 16.95 -14.67
C LEU A 206 15.73 16.49 -15.12
N ARG A 207 15.65 15.62 -16.13
CA ARG A 207 14.37 15.11 -16.63
C ARG A 207 13.59 14.39 -15.51
N ARG A 208 14.23 13.49 -14.77
CA ARG A 208 13.55 12.71 -13.71
C ARG A 208 13.12 13.61 -12.56
N ALA A 209 14.00 14.48 -12.07
CA ALA A 209 13.69 15.41 -11.00
C ALA A 209 12.44 16.24 -11.33
N TRP A 210 12.38 16.84 -12.53
CA TRP A 210 11.22 17.63 -12.96
C TRP A 210 9.92 16.82 -13.08
N LEU A 211 10.00 15.64 -13.71
CA LEU A 211 8.81 14.79 -13.87
C LEU A 211 8.31 14.25 -12.53
N ASP A 212 9.22 13.87 -11.63
CA ASP A 212 8.87 13.28 -10.34
C ASP A 212 8.38 14.32 -9.33
N THR A 213 8.84 15.58 -9.40
CA THR A 213 8.42 16.63 -8.45
C THR A 213 7.26 17.47 -8.97
N VAL A 214 7.35 17.94 -10.22
CA VAL A 214 6.45 18.96 -10.79
C VAL A 214 5.55 18.36 -11.89
N GLY A 215 5.79 17.11 -12.31
CA GLY A 215 4.92 16.40 -13.25
C GLY A 215 5.07 16.81 -14.71
N VAL A 216 5.88 17.84 -15.02
CA VAL A 216 6.13 18.33 -16.38
C VAL A 216 7.62 18.55 -16.63
N PRO A 217 8.10 18.42 -17.88
CA PRO A 217 9.49 18.70 -18.20
C PRO A 217 9.88 20.16 -17.91
N ALA A 218 11.16 20.38 -17.58
CA ALA A 218 11.75 21.71 -17.52
C ALA A 218 11.55 22.47 -18.84
N SER A 219 11.37 23.78 -18.78
CA SER A 219 11.45 24.62 -19.97
C SER A 219 12.87 24.59 -20.55
N GLU A 220 13.00 24.98 -21.83
CA GLU A 220 14.30 25.04 -22.50
C GLU A 220 15.29 25.96 -21.76
N ALA A 221 14.82 27.09 -21.24
CA ALA A 221 15.65 28.04 -20.50
C ALA A 221 16.15 27.46 -19.17
N GLU A 222 15.26 26.78 -18.42
CA GLU A 222 15.62 26.13 -17.15
C GLU A 222 16.61 24.99 -17.36
N ALA A 223 16.41 24.20 -18.42
CA ALA A 223 17.31 23.12 -18.77
C ALA A 223 18.71 23.63 -19.15
N LYS A 224 18.78 24.66 -20.01
CA LYS A 224 20.05 25.30 -20.39
C LYS A 224 20.78 25.87 -19.18
N ALA A 225 20.07 26.52 -18.26
CA ALA A 225 20.65 27.07 -17.04
C ALA A 225 21.27 25.97 -16.15
N PHE A 226 20.54 24.88 -15.90
CA PHE A 226 21.03 23.76 -15.08
C PHE A 226 22.23 23.03 -15.70
N LEU A 227 22.24 22.84 -17.03
CA LEU A 227 23.34 22.17 -17.73
C LEU A 227 24.60 23.05 -17.83
N ALA A 228 24.43 24.37 -17.87
CA ALA A 228 25.52 25.33 -17.83
C ALA A 228 26.16 25.42 -16.44
N GLU A 229 25.38 25.23 -15.37
CA GLU A 229 25.84 25.30 -13.98
C GLU A 229 26.91 24.23 -13.67
N LYS A 230 27.96 24.66 -12.96
CA LYS A 230 29.17 23.86 -12.64
C LYS A 230 29.36 23.64 -11.15
N SER A 231 28.53 24.25 -10.30
CA SER A 231 28.63 24.05 -8.86
C SER A 231 28.43 22.58 -8.49
N PRO A 232 29.22 22.05 -7.53
CA PRO A 232 29.14 20.64 -7.13
C PRO A 232 27.79 20.29 -6.49
N ASP A 233 27.09 21.31 -5.95
CA ASP A 233 25.81 21.23 -5.26
C ASP A 233 24.59 21.55 -6.15
N LYS A 234 24.78 21.65 -7.48
CA LYS A 234 23.71 22.11 -8.38
C LYS A 234 22.46 21.22 -8.37
N ARG A 235 22.63 19.93 -8.07
CA ARG A 235 21.52 18.96 -7.97
C ARG A 235 20.68 19.22 -6.74
N GLU A 236 21.31 19.48 -5.59
CA GLU A 236 20.59 19.84 -4.35
C GLU A 236 19.85 21.17 -4.54
N LYS A 237 20.51 22.19 -5.10
CA LYS A 237 19.88 23.48 -5.41
C LYS A 237 18.67 23.35 -6.35
N LEU A 238 18.76 22.47 -7.35
CA LEU A 238 17.62 22.19 -8.24
C LEU A 238 16.46 21.58 -7.45
N LEU A 239 16.73 20.59 -6.60
CA LEU A 239 15.71 19.93 -5.78
C LEU A 239 15.06 20.92 -4.80
N GLU A 240 15.83 21.76 -4.11
CA GLU A 240 15.30 22.80 -3.22
C GLU A 240 14.35 23.74 -3.97
N ARG A 241 14.72 24.16 -5.19
CA ARG A 241 13.85 25.00 -6.03
C ARG A 241 12.57 24.26 -6.44
N LEU A 242 12.67 23.00 -6.84
CA LEU A 242 11.51 22.20 -7.26
C LEU A 242 10.56 21.90 -6.09
N LEU A 243 11.09 21.66 -4.90
CA LEU A 243 10.28 21.44 -3.70
C LEU A 243 9.58 22.72 -3.22
N ALA A 244 10.08 23.89 -3.60
CA ALA A 244 9.45 25.18 -3.37
C ALA A 244 8.50 25.63 -4.51
N ASP A 245 8.42 24.86 -5.60
CA ASP A 245 7.63 25.20 -6.78
C ASP A 245 6.16 24.80 -6.57
N GLU A 246 5.23 25.76 -6.59
CA GLU A 246 3.81 25.51 -6.30
C GLU A 246 3.18 24.42 -7.18
N ARG A 247 3.71 24.20 -8.39
CA ARG A 247 3.24 23.13 -9.30
C ARG A 247 3.45 21.72 -8.73
N TRP A 248 4.32 21.55 -7.74
CA TRP A 248 4.47 20.26 -7.06
C TRP A 248 3.16 19.82 -6.40
N ALA A 249 2.41 20.77 -5.82
CA ALA A 249 1.14 20.48 -5.18
C ALA A 249 0.11 19.98 -6.20
N ASP A 250 0.03 20.63 -7.36
CA ASP A 250 -0.81 20.19 -8.47
C ASP A 250 -0.46 18.78 -8.96
N HIS A 251 0.84 18.49 -9.10
CA HIS A 251 1.30 17.17 -9.52
C HIS A 251 0.83 16.05 -8.56
N GLN A 252 0.96 16.30 -7.26
CA GLN A 252 0.60 15.33 -6.22
C GLN A 252 -0.90 15.08 -6.11
N VAL A 253 -1.74 16.08 -6.43
CA VAL A 253 -3.21 15.94 -6.39
C VAL A 253 -3.67 14.77 -7.25
N SER A 254 -3.15 14.63 -8.48
CA SER A 254 -3.58 13.54 -9.37
C SER A 254 -3.27 12.16 -8.77
N TYR A 255 -2.04 11.97 -8.28
CA TYR A 255 -1.64 10.71 -7.64
C TYR A 255 -2.51 10.39 -6.42
N TRP A 256 -2.75 11.38 -5.56
CA TRP A 256 -3.55 11.17 -4.35
C TRP A 256 -5.05 11.00 -4.62
N GLN A 257 -5.57 11.58 -5.70
CA GLN A 257 -6.92 11.28 -6.16
C GLN A 257 -7.03 9.82 -6.61
N ASP A 258 -6.01 9.25 -7.25
CA ASP A 258 -6.01 7.82 -7.61
C ASP A 258 -5.92 6.93 -6.37
N VAL A 259 -4.98 7.22 -5.47
CA VAL A 259 -4.81 6.47 -4.21
C VAL A 259 -6.08 6.47 -3.37
N LEU A 260 -6.80 7.60 -3.34
CA LEU A 260 -8.04 7.74 -2.59
C LEU A 260 -9.30 7.32 -3.38
N ALA A 261 -9.13 6.81 -4.60
CA ALA A 261 -10.23 6.47 -5.52
C ALA A 261 -11.23 7.63 -5.74
N GLU A 262 -10.72 8.86 -5.77
CA GLU A 262 -11.44 10.11 -6.00
C GLU A 262 -11.14 10.75 -7.37
N ASN A 263 -10.46 10.03 -8.26
CA ASN A 263 -10.20 10.53 -9.61
C ASN A 263 -11.51 10.62 -10.41
N PRO A 264 -11.92 11.82 -10.89
CA PRO A 264 -13.15 11.98 -11.66
C PRO A 264 -13.22 11.15 -12.95
N ASN A 265 -12.07 10.74 -13.51
CA ASN A 265 -12.00 9.86 -14.68
C ASN A 265 -12.30 8.38 -14.34
N MET A 266 -12.13 7.98 -13.08
CA MET A 266 -12.46 6.64 -12.58
C MET A 266 -13.88 6.60 -11.98
N LEU A 267 -14.35 7.73 -11.47
CA LEU A 267 -15.70 7.86 -10.92
C LEU A 267 -16.74 7.93 -12.04
N LYS A 268 -17.89 7.30 -11.81
CA LYS A 268 -19.04 7.46 -12.72
C LYS A 268 -19.51 8.93 -12.61
N PRO A 269 -19.62 9.68 -13.72
CA PRO A 269 -20.01 11.10 -13.68
C PRO A 269 -21.35 11.39 -13.00
N SER A 270 -22.24 10.40 -12.96
CA SER A 270 -23.55 10.46 -12.29
C SER A 270 -23.49 10.27 -10.77
N LEU A 271 -22.35 9.86 -10.21
CA LEU A 271 -22.16 9.57 -8.79
C LEU A 271 -21.33 10.69 -8.18
N ASN A 272 -22.00 11.80 -7.82
CA ASN A 272 -21.47 12.95 -7.05
C ASN A 272 -19.97 13.22 -7.22
N ASN A 273 -19.65 14.14 -8.12
CA ASN A 273 -18.27 14.60 -8.35
C ASN A 273 -17.69 15.23 -7.08
N THR A 274 -16.65 14.62 -6.52
CA THR A 274 -15.80 15.19 -5.46
C THR A 274 -14.78 16.18 -6.00
N GLY A 275 -14.99 16.72 -7.20
CA GLY A 275 -14.13 17.71 -7.84
C GLY A 275 -13.61 18.80 -6.88
N PRO A 276 -14.46 19.40 -6.02
CA PRO A 276 -14.00 20.33 -5.00
C PRO A 276 -13.03 19.74 -3.97
N PHE A 277 -13.19 18.47 -3.53
CA PHE A 277 -12.29 17.79 -2.56
C PHE A 277 -10.82 17.81 -3.00
N ARG A 278 -10.53 17.89 -4.30
CA ARG A 278 -9.15 18.04 -4.80
C ARG A 278 -8.44 19.26 -4.19
N TRP A 279 -9.19 20.31 -3.83
CA TRP A 279 -8.63 21.51 -3.21
C TRP A 279 -8.12 21.26 -1.80
N PHE A 280 -8.78 20.39 -1.02
CA PHE A 280 -8.24 19.92 0.26
C PHE A 280 -6.86 19.27 0.08
N LEU A 281 -6.69 18.43 -0.94
CA LEU A 281 -5.40 17.81 -1.25
C LEU A 281 -4.38 18.86 -1.70
N TYR A 282 -4.75 19.68 -2.68
CA TYR A 282 -3.89 20.74 -3.23
C TYR A 282 -3.35 21.64 -2.13
N GLU A 283 -4.24 22.21 -1.30
CA GLU A 283 -3.85 23.12 -0.23
C GLU A 283 -3.00 22.43 0.83
N SER A 284 -3.29 21.17 1.14
CA SER A 284 -2.47 20.39 2.07
C SER A 284 -1.03 20.24 1.58
N PHE A 285 -0.82 20.03 0.27
CA PHE A 285 0.52 19.99 -0.32
C PHE A 285 1.13 21.40 -0.44
N ALA A 286 0.39 22.37 -0.96
CA ALA A 286 0.87 23.74 -1.14
C ALA A 286 1.31 24.41 0.17
N ASP A 287 0.73 24.02 1.32
CA ASP A 287 1.14 24.49 2.65
C ASP A 287 2.21 23.64 3.33
N ASN A 288 2.64 22.55 2.69
CA ASN A 288 3.50 21.56 3.32
C ASN A 288 2.93 21.04 4.66
N LYS A 289 1.63 20.74 4.66
CA LYS A 289 0.92 20.23 5.84
C LYS A 289 1.56 18.91 6.29
N PRO A 290 1.88 18.74 7.60
CA PRO A 290 2.36 17.47 8.12
C PRO A 290 1.41 16.33 7.75
N PHE A 291 1.97 15.22 7.29
CA PHE A 291 1.18 14.12 6.73
C PHE A 291 0.20 13.51 7.75
N ASP A 292 0.58 13.46 9.04
CA ASP A 292 -0.31 12.98 10.10
C ASP A 292 -1.53 13.89 10.30
N ARG A 293 -1.35 15.21 10.12
CA ARG A 293 -2.44 16.18 10.11
C ARG A 293 -3.34 16.01 8.90
N LEU A 294 -2.77 15.88 7.70
CA LEU A 294 -3.53 15.60 6.47
C LEU A 294 -4.41 14.37 6.64
N VAL A 295 -3.85 13.24 7.09
CA VAL A 295 -4.60 11.97 7.25
C VAL A 295 -5.65 12.09 8.35
N THR A 296 -5.35 12.78 9.46
CA THR A 296 -6.34 13.01 10.52
C THR A 296 -7.52 13.85 10.00
N GLU A 297 -7.25 14.96 9.31
CA GLU A 297 -8.30 15.80 8.73
C GLU A 297 -9.13 15.06 7.68
N LEU A 298 -8.48 14.21 6.86
CA LEU A 298 -9.13 13.32 5.91
C LEU A 298 -10.10 12.36 6.60
N ILE A 299 -9.66 11.66 7.64
CA ILE A 299 -10.49 10.69 8.39
C ILE A 299 -11.64 11.39 9.12
N LEU A 300 -11.39 12.59 9.66
CA LEU A 300 -12.42 13.35 10.36
C LEU A 300 -13.54 13.84 9.44
N MET A 301 -13.26 13.99 8.13
CA MET A 301 -14.22 14.43 7.10
C MET A 301 -15.06 15.63 7.59
N ARG A 302 -14.38 16.75 7.85
CA ARG A 302 -14.99 17.98 8.36
C ARG A 302 -14.86 19.13 7.36
N GLY A 303 -15.58 20.22 7.62
CA GLY A 303 -15.63 21.38 6.73
C GLY A 303 -16.66 21.20 5.62
N SER A 304 -16.50 21.95 4.54
CA SER A 304 -17.45 21.96 3.43
C SER A 304 -17.34 20.68 2.59
N GLU A 305 -18.47 20.05 2.33
CA GLU A 305 -18.55 18.90 1.42
C GLU A 305 -18.43 19.34 -0.06
N ARG A 306 -18.70 20.62 -0.35
CA ARG A 306 -18.86 21.13 -1.73
C ARG A 306 -17.86 22.19 -2.13
N GLU A 307 -17.13 22.75 -1.16
CA GLU A 307 -16.21 23.88 -1.39
C GLU A 307 -14.76 23.51 -1.05
N GLY A 308 -14.43 22.22 -1.10
CA GLY A 308 -13.06 21.75 -0.97
C GLY A 308 -12.57 21.45 0.45
N GLY A 309 -13.48 21.18 1.38
CA GLY A 309 -13.12 20.59 2.67
C GLY A 309 -12.96 19.06 2.60
N SER A 310 -12.35 18.48 3.64
CA SER A 310 -12.15 17.02 3.71
C SER A 310 -13.46 16.24 3.82
N ALA A 311 -14.55 16.88 4.27
CA ALA A 311 -15.90 16.32 4.24
C ALA A 311 -16.33 15.89 2.81
N GLY A 312 -15.78 16.51 1.76
CA GLY A 312 -16.03 16.10 0.38
C GLY A 312 -15.66 14.64 0.11
N PHE A 313 -14.67 14.07 0.80
CA PHE A 313 -14.30 12.66 0.67
C PHE A 313 -15.48 11.71 0.97
N GLY A 314 -16.40 12.12 1.85
CA GLY A 314 -17.61 11.36 2.18
C GLY A 314 -18.70 11.36 1.11
N LEU A 315 -18.68 12.28 0.14
CA LEU A 315 -19.76 12.45 -0.85
C LEU A 315 -19.72 11.47 -2.04
N ALA A 316 -18.54 11.05 -2.49
CA ALA A 316 -18.37 10.19 -3.68
C ALA A 316 -18.68 8.72 -3.37
N ALA A 317 -19.92 8.41 -2.98
CA ALA A 317 -20.28 7.05 -2.64
C ALA A 317 -21.76 6.76 -2.91
N ASP A 318 -22.15 6.70 -4.18
CA ASP A 318 -23.37 5.95 -4.54
C ASP A 318 -23.08 4.46 -4.36
N ASN A 319 -23.28 4.05 -3.12
CA ASN A 319 -22.89 2.78 -2.57
C ASN A 319 -23.84 2.49 -1.40
N ASP A 320 -24.26 1.24 -1.25
CA ASP A 320 -25.19 0.78 -0.21
C ASP A 320 -24.58 0.78 1.21
N ALA A 321 -23.26 0.90 1.33
CA ALA A 321 -22.54 1.16 2.58
C ALA A 321 -21.29 2.03 2.30
N PRO A 322 -21.47 3.35 2.12
CA PRO A 322 -20.44 4.26 1.60
C PRO A 322 -19.19 4.30 2.48
N TYR A 323 -19.35 4.29 3.80
CA TYR A 323 -18.22 4.34 4.73
C TYR A 323 -17.42 3.05 4.82
N ALA A 324 -17.99 1.90 4.47
CA ALA A 324 -17.20 0.68 4.29
C ALA A 324 -16.35 0.76 3.01
N ALA A 325 -16.83 1.40 1.93
CA ALA A 325 -15.98 1.67 0.77
C ALA A 325 -14.82 2.62 1.11
N LYS A 326 -15.08 3.72 1.84
CA LYS A 326 -14.05 4.64 2.32
C LYS A 326 -13.10 3.97 3.32
N GLY A 327 -13.61 3.09 4.17
CA GLY A 327 -12.81 2.27 5.08
C GLY A 327 -11.80 1.40 4.33
N ASN A 328 -12.22 0.74 3.24
CA ASN A 328 -11.31 -0.03 2.40
C ASN A 328 -10.22 0.85 1.76
N ILE A 329 -10.59 2.02 1.24
CA ILE A 329 -9.66 2.97 0.63
C ILE A 329 -8.61 3.42 1.66
N ILE A 330 -9.03 3.86 2.85
CA ILE A 330 -8.13 4.31 3.92
C ILE A 330 -7.22 3.18 4.38
N ALA A 331 -7.76 1.97 4.57
CA ALA A 331 -6.97 0.82 5.01
C ALA A 331 -5.90 0.44 3.97
N THR A 332 -6.26 0.46 2.68
CA THR A 332 -5.31 0.15 1.60
C THR A 332 -4.24 1.24 1.50
N ALA A 333 -4.66 2.52 1.49
CA ALA A 333 -3.77 3.66 1.27
C ALA A 333 -2.76 3.89 2.41
N PHE A 334 -3.18 3.69 3.68
CA PHE A 334 -2.37 4.09 4.83
C PHE A 334 -1.94 2.93 5.73
N LEU A 335 -2.59 1.78 5.66
CA LEU A 335 -2.26 0.61 6.49
C LEU A 335 -1.64 -0.53 5.66
N GLY A 336 -1.76 -0.51 4.33
CA GLY A 336 -1.38 -1.63 3.47
C GLY A 336 -2.25 -2.87 3.73
N ILE A 337 -3.49 -2.68 4.18
CA ILE A 337 -4.43 -3.74 4.56
C ILE A 337 -5.56 -3.79 3.54
N GLU A 338 -5.78 -4.98 2.96
CA GLU A 338 -6.88 -5.24 2.02
C GLU A 338 -8.18 -5.61 2.75
N LEU A 339 -9.25 -4.86 2.48
CA LEU A 339 -10.58 -5.06 3.07
C LEU A 339 -11.67 -5.24 2.00
N GLN A 340 -11.34 -5.31 0.71
CA GLN A 340 -12.34 -5.42 -0.35
C GLN A 340 -13.19 -6.70 -0.22
N CYS A 341 -12.56 -7.85 0.09
CA CYS A 341 -13.29 -9.09 0.34
C CYS A 341 -14.19 -8.98 1.59
N ALA A 342 -13.70 -8.31 2.64
CA ALA A 342 -14.40 -8.05 3.90
C ALA A 342 -15.71 -7.28 3.74
N ARG A 343 -16.03 -6.79 2.53
CA ARG A 343 -17.33 -6.19 2.22
C ARG A 343 -18.49 -7.16 2.44
N CYS A 344 -18.37 -8.37 1.91
CA CYS A 344 -19.47 -9.34 1.86
C CYS A 344 -19.27 -10.56 2.76
N HIS A 345 -18.01 -10.89 3.08
CA HIS A 345 -17.63 -12.03 3.89
C HIS A 345 -16.20 -11.79 4.41
N ASP A 346 -15.75 -12.51 5.43
CA ASP A 346 -14.35 -12.46 5.86
C ASP A 346 -13.40 -12.79 4.72
N SER A 347 -12.24 -12.13 4.67
CA SER A 347 -11.28 -12.38 3.61
C SER A 347 -10.89 -13.86 3.58
N PRO A 348 -10.95 -14.56 2.44
CA PRO A 348 -10.43 -15.93 2.34
C PRO A 348 -8.90 -15.98 2.38
N PHE A 349 -8.23 -14.83 2.22
CA PHE A 349 -6.79 -14.75 1.96
C PHE A 349 -6.03 -14.00 3.07
N HIS A 350 -6.70 -13.11 3.79
CA HIS A 350 -6.12 -12.26 4.83
C HIS A 350 -6.83 -12.48 6.16
N SER A 351 -6.20 -12.11 7.28
CA SER A 351 -6.82 -12.20 8.61
C SER A 351 -7.99 -11.23 8.83
N THR A 352 -8.28 -10.37 7.87
CA THR A 352 -9.32 -9.34 7.96
C THR A 352 -10.72 -9.93 7.82
N THR A 353 -11.61 -9.44 8.69
CA THR A 353 -12.99 -9.89 8.81
C THR A 353 -13.96 -8.83 8.31
N GLN A 354 -15.20 -9.24 8.03
CA GLN A 354 -16.28 -8.31 7.74
C GLN A 354 -16.48 -7.33 8.91
N LYS A 355 -16.34 -7.82 10.15
CA LYS A 355 -16.43 -6.98 11.34
C LYS A 355 -15.38 -5.88 11.38
N ASP A 356 -14.16 -6.12 10.93
CA ASP A 356 -13.11 -5.10 10.89
C ASP A 356 -13.50 -3.94 9.96
N LEU A 357 -14.00 -4.27 8.76
CA LEU A 357 -14.43 -3.26 7.78
C LEU A 357 -15.62 -2.43 8.29
N TYR A 358 -16.64 -3.07 8.82
CA TYR A 358 -17.83 -2.34 9.31
C TYR A 358 -17.58 -1.61 10.64
N SER A 359 -16.59 -2.04 11.43
CA SER A 359 -16.13 -1.26 12.59
C SER A 359 -15.43 0.03 12.15
N LEU A 360 -14.62 -0.04 11.08
CA LEU A 360 -14.03 1.15 10.49
C LEU A 360 -15.09 2.06 9.87
N ALA A 361 -16.09 1.48 9.19
CA ALA A 361 -17.22 2.24 8.67
C ALA A 361 -18.00 2.98 9.77
N ALA A 362 -18.28 2.31 10.90
CA ALA A 362 -18.90 2.94 12.07
C ALA A 362 -18.08 4.08 12.66
N LEU A 363 -16.75 3.93 12.71
CA LEU A 363 -15.83 4.98 13.14
C LEU A 363 -15.91 6.21 12.22
N LEU A 364 -15.90 5.98 10.91
CA LEU A 364 -15.97 7.06 9.90
C LEU A 364 -17.32 7.77 9.91
N GLU A 365 -18.42 7.00 10.01
CA GLU A 365 -19.78 7.54 10.06
C GLU A 365 -20.13 8.14 11.44
N ARG A 366 -19.33 7.84 12.48
CA ARG A 366 -19.51 8.28 13.86
C ARG A 366 -20.83 7.83 14.49
N LYS A 367 -21.32 6.67 14.07
CA LYS A 367 -22.50 5.99 14.63
C LYS A 367 -22.47 4.49 14.31
N THR A 368 -23.38 3.74 14.90
CA THR A 368 -23.62 2.35 14.50
C THR A 368 -24.04 2.26 13.04
N VAL A 369 -23.44 1.33 12.30
CA VAL A 369 -23.80 1.00 10.92
C VAL A 369 -24.31 -0.43 10.88
N THR A 370 -25.18 -0.73 9.92
CA THR A 370 -25.67 -2.09 9.70
C THR A 370 -25.12 -2.64 8.39
N VAL A 371 -24.94 -3.96 8.32
CA VAL A 371 -24.52 -4.62 7.08
C VAL A 371 -25.70 -4.67 6.09
N PRO A 372 -25.60 -4.04 4.90
CA PRO A 372 -26.65 -4.13 3.89
C PRO A 372 -26.88 -5.57 3.44
N ALA A 373 -28.12 -5.93 3.12
CA ALA A 373 -28.44 -7.26 2.61
C ALA A 373 -27.75 -7.58 1.27
N THR A 374 -27.40 -6.54 0.50
CA THR A 374 -26.62 -6.61 -0.73
C THR A 374 -25.12 -6.83 -0.50
N SER A 375 -24.65 -6.62 0.73
CA SER A 375 -23.25 -6.73 1.12
C SER A 375 -23.01 -7.94 2.04
N THR A 376 -23.60 -9.07 1.69
CA THR A 376 -23.41 -10.35 2.38
C THR A 376 -23.57 -11.51 1.39
N VAL A 377 -22.87 -12.61 1.63
CA VAL A 377 -23.07 -13.82 0.82
C VAL A 377 -24.33 -14.56 1.30
N PRO A 378 -25.28 -14.89 0.41
CA PRO A 378 -26.51 -15.58 0.82
C PRO A 378 -26.25 -16.93 1.50
N ALA A 379 -27.04 -17.28 2.51
CA ALA A 379 -26.92 -18.55 3.24
C ALA A 379 -26.93 -19.78 2.32
N ALA A 380 -27.73 -19.74 1.24
CA ALA A 380 -27.80 -20.78 0.22
C ALA A 380 -26.44 -21.10 -0.44
N PHE A 381 -25.49 -20.16 -0.45
CA PHE A 381 -24.13 -20.42 -0.93
C PHE A 381 -23.40 -21.46 -0.08
N PHE A 382 -23.69 -21.55 1.22
CA PHE A 382 -23.03 -22.46 2.16
C PHE A 382 -23.73 -23.82 2.26
N GLU A 383 -24.96 -23.94 1.75
CA GLU A 383 -25.70 -25.19 1.72
C GLU A 383 -25.10 -26.16 0.68
N LYS A 384 -25.15 -27.47 0.97
CA LYS A 384 -24.75 -28.56 0.06
C LYS A 384 -23.28 -28.54 -0.40
N LYS A 385 -22.34 -28.10 0.44
CA LYS A 385 -20.91 -28.23 0.16
C LYS A 385 -20.34 -29.52 0.75
N ALA A 386 -19.54 -30.23 -0.03
CA ALA A 386 -18.80 -31.41 0.43
C ALA A 386 -17.69 -31.06 1.45
N ARG A 387 -17.32 -29.78 1.55
CA ARG A 387 -16.25 -29.26 2.42
C ARG A 387 -16.63 -27.91 3.02
N GLU A 388 -16.05 -27.59 4.17
CA GLU A 388 -16.17 -26.26 4.79
C GLU A 388 -15.74 -25.15 3.80
N SER A 389 -16.52 -24.07 3.77
CA SER A 389 -16.27 -22.93 2.90
C SER A 389 -14.98 -22.20 3.28
N LEU A 390 -14.24 -21.71 2.27
CA LEU A 390 -13.06 -20.86 2.46
C LEU A 390 -13.37 -19.45 2.98
N ILE A 391 -14.64 -19.04 2.84
CA ILE A 391 -15.15 -17.77 3.33
C ILE A 391 -16.13 -18.01 4.47
N LYS A 392 -16.21 -17.06 5.40
CA LYS A 392 -17.17 -17.04 6.51
C LYS A 392 -17.89 -15.70 6.49
N VAL A 393 -19.16 -15.69 6.86
CA VAL A 393 -19.94 -14.46 7.05
C VAL A 393 -20.16 -14.32 8.55
N THR A 394 -19.40 -13.44 9.19
CA THR A 394 -19.47 -13.25 10.65
C THR A 394 -20.51 -12.24 11.07
N LEU A 395 -20.90 -11.32 10.19
CA LEU A 395 -21.98 -10.36 10.46
C LEU A 395 -23.20 -10.72 9.60
N GLN A 396 -24.35 -10.86 10.25
CA GLN A 396 -25.60 -11.12 9.57
C GLN A 396 -26.14 -9.85 8.89
N PRO A 397 -26.94 -9.98 7.81
CA PRO A 397 -27.61 -8.81 7.24
C PRO A 397 -28.42 -8.08 8.31
N LYS A 398 -28.28 -6.75 8.39
CA LYS A 398 -28.94 -5.86 9.38
C LYS A 398 -28.46 -5.99 10.83
N GLU A 399 -27.44 -6.80 11.09
CA GLU A 399 -26.59 -6.65 12.29
C GLU A 399 -25.78 -5.35 12.16
#